data_AF-A0A1V4S9P1-F1
#
_entry.id   AF-A0A1V4S9P1-F1
#
_cell.length_a   1.000
_cell.length_b   1.000
_cell.length_c   1.000
_cell.angle_alpha   90.00
_cell.angle_beta   90.00
_cell.angle_gamma   90.00
#
_symmetry.space_group_name_H-M   'P 1'
#
loop_
_entity.id
_entity.type
_entity.pdbx_description
1 polymer ?
#
loop_
_entity_poly.entity_id
_entity_poly.type
_entity_poly.pdbx_seq_one_letter_code
_entity_poly.pdbx_strand_id
1 'polypeptide(L)'
;MKPQETGYFTRQGPVPKIGYDQGLIETVFHLRKDKVYPDRVYENQAGAFLIRWEGYKGIDQEKFKKEKEKYRFSLLRLKQRTAFQNWLDALRKKAEVEIVAPVS
;
A
#
# COMPACT_ATOMS: atom_id res chain seq x y z
N MET A 1 20.40 23.79 -14.11
CA MET A 1 20.12 22.33 -14.05
C MET A 1 18.94 22.02 -14.97
N LYS A 2 18.92 20.85 -15.62
CA LYS A 2 17.78 20.41 -16.44
C LYS A 2 16.90 19.44 -15.63
N PRO A 3 15.56 19.60 -15.63
CA PRO A 3 14.68 18.65 -14.95
C PRO A 3 14.77 17.26 -15.59
N GLN A 4 14.57 16.23 -14.79
CA GLN A 4 14.54 14.84 -15.24
C GLN A 4 13.16 14.24 -15.05
N GLU A 5 12.67 13.51 -16.04
CA GLU A 5 11.39 12.80 -15.95
C GLU A 5 11.58 11.40 -15.34
N THR A 6 10.58 10.98 -14.56
CA THR A 6 10.51 9.64 -13.94
C THR A 6 9.74 8.64 -14.79
N GLY A 7 8.93 9.11 -15.74
CA GLY A 7 7.82 8.34 -16.29
C GLY A 7 6.72 8.09 -15.25
N TYR A 8 5.69 7.30 -15.62
CA TYR A 8 4.63 6.87 -14.70
C TYR A 8 5.12 5.75 -13.77
N PHE A 9 4.76 5.82 -12.49
CA PHE A 9 5.09 4.82 -11.47
C PHE A 9 3.88 4.55 -10.55
N THR A 10 3.97 3.52 -9.69
CA THR A 10 2.89 3.08 -8.80
C THR A 10 3.19 3.39 -7.33
N ARG A 11 2.15 3.39 -6.48
CA ARG A 11 2.29 3.61 -5.02
C ARG A 11 3.02 2.49 -4.27
N GLN A 12 3.17 1.33 -4.91
CA GLN A 12 3.76 0.14 -4.28
C GLN A 12 5.28 0.08 -4.45
N GLY A 13 5.85 0.89 -5.34
CA GLY A 13 7.28 0.91 -5.64
C GLY A 13 7.98 2.17 -5.14
N PRO A 14 9.32 2.21 -5.23
CA PRO A 14 10.09 3.42 -4.99
C PRO A 14 9.76 4.50 -6.04
N VAL A 15 9.97 5.76 -5.67
CA VAL A 15 9.94 6.86 -6.64
C VAL A 15 11.19 6.72 -7.53
N PRO A 16 11.04 6.61 -8.86
CA PRO A 16 12.19 6.44 -9.75
C PRO A 16 13.24 7.53 -9.53
N LYS A 17 14.52 7.14 -9.51
CA LYS A 17 15.70 8.02 -9.31
C LYS A 17 15.85 8.64 -7.91
N ILE A 18 14.82 8.59 -7.06
CA ILE A 18 14.86 9.14 -5.70
C ILE A 18 14.96 8.03 -4.67
N GLY A 19 14.15 6.97 -4.79
CA GLY A 19 14.15 5.82 -3.89
C GLY A 19 12.85 5.65 -3.11
N TYR A 20 12.91 4.87 -2.03
CA TYR A 20 11.76 4.52 -1.21
C TYR A 20 11.71 5.39 0.05
N ASP A 21 10.70 6.25 0.14
CA ASP A 21 10.36 6.99 1.35
C ASP A 21 8.82 7.11 1.39
N GLN A 22 8.20 6.70 2.50
CA GLN A 22 6.74 6.65 2.57
C GLN A 22 6.11 8.05 2.49
N GLY A 23 6.69 9.03 3.19
CA GLY A 23 6.19 10.41 3.19
C GLY A 23 6.36 11.12 1.84
N LEU A 24 7.36 10.71 1.07
CA LEU A 24 7.59 11.11 -0.31
C LEU A 24 6.54 10.49 -1.22
N ILE A 25 6.40 9.15 -1.21
CA ILE A 25 5.42 8.42 -2.02
C ILE A 25 4.02 8.99 -1.81
N GLU A 26 3.62 9.18 -0.55
CA GLU A 26 2.32 9.77 -0.23
C GLU A 26 2.18 11.16 -0.84
N THR A 27 3.19 12.02 -0.69
CA THR A 27 3.10 13.41 -1.16
C THR A 27 3.09 13.52 -2.67
N VAL A 28 3.93 12.77 -3.39
CA VAL A 28 3.94 12.79 -4.86
C VAL A 28 2.60 12.30 -5.44
N PHE A 29 1.95 11.34 -4.78
CA PHE A 29 0.62 10.86 -5.17
C PHE A 29 -0.54 11.78 -4.75
N HIS A 30 -0.29 12.80 -3.93
CA HIS A 30 -1.24 13.89 -3.64
C HIS A 30 -1.09 15.07 -4.60
N LEU A 31 0.01 15.16 -5.36
CA LEU A 31 0.18 16.20 -6.37
C LEU A 31 -0.78 16.00 -7.53
N ARG A 32 -1.19 17.12 -8.12
CA ARG A 32 -2.21 17.20 -9.17
C ARG A 32 -2.12 18.53 -9.91
N LYS A 33 -2.92 18.72 -10.95
CA LYS A 33 -2.88 19.91 -11.81
C LYS A 33 -3.00 21.25 -11.04
N ASP A 34 -3.78 21.28 -9.96
CA ASP A 34 -3.96 22.45 -9.07
C ASP A 34 -2.94 22.52 -7.92
N LYS A 35 -2.14 21.47 -7.71
CA LYS A 35 -1.05 21.43 -6.71
C LYS A 35 0.14 20.68 -7.30
N VAL A 36 0.93 21.38 -8.12
CA VAL A 36 2.00 20.78 -8.92
C VAL A 36 3.33 20.62 -8.17
N TYR A 37 3.51 21.32 -7.05
CA TYR A 37 4.70 21.22 -6.20
C TYR A 37 4.30 20.77 -4.78
N PRO A 38 5.16 20.00 -4.09
CA PRO A 38 5.00 19.70 -2.67
C PRO A 38 5.32 20.93 -1.81
N ASP A 39 4.75 20.99 -0.60
CA ASP A 39 4.97 22.11 0.32
C ASP A 39 6.35 22.05 1.03
N ARG A 40 7.09 20.96 0.81
CA ARG A 40 8.40 20.71 1.42
C ARG A 40 9.38 20.13 0.40
N VAL A 41 10.66 20.39 0.64
CA VAL A 41 11.78 19.71 -0.04
C VAL A 41 11.97 18.32 0.55
N TYR A 42 12.35 17.38 -0.30
CA TYR A 42 12.69 16.02 0.12
C TYR A 42 14.17 15.80 0.05
N GLU A 43 14.73 15.17 1.07
CA GLU A 43 16.16 14.87 1.15
C GLU A 43 16.37 13.41 1.51
N ASN A 44 17.36 12.79 0.89
CA ASN A 44 17.85 11.47 1.27
C ASN A 44 19.35 11.36 1.00
N GLN A 45 19.92 10.16 1.11
CA GLN A 45 21.36 9.92 0.89
C GLN A 45 21.88 10.34 -0.50
N ALA A 46 20.99 10.45 -1.49
CA ALA A 46 21.33 10.91 -2.85
C ALA A 46 21.21 12.44 -3.04
N GLY A 47 20.76 13.17 -2.02
CA GLY A 47 20.69 14.64 -2.01
C GLY A 47 19.28 15.20 -1.80
N ALA A 48 19.12 16.47 -2.15
CA ALA A 48 17.84 17.20 -2.08
C ALA A 48 17.11 17.21 -3.43
N PHE A 49 15.79 17.04 -3.39
CA PHE A 49 14.94 16.88 -4.56
C PHE A 49 13.78 17.88 -4.54
N LEU A 50 13.62 18.60 -5.65
CA LEU A 50 12.40 19.35 -5.98
C LEU A 50 11.58 18.51 -6.97
N ILE A 51 10.31 18.28 -6.67
CA ILE A 51 9.44 17.41 -7.46
C ILE A 51 8.31 18.24 -8.05
N ARG A 52 8.04 18.03 -9.33
CA ARG A 52 6.93 18.65 -10.05
C ARG A 52 6.01 17.57 -10.59
N TRP A 53 4.71 17.79 -10.47
CA TRP A 53 3.71 16.95 -11.11
C TRP A 53 3.70 17.18 -12.62
N GLU A 54 3.93 16.12 -13.40
CA GLU A 54 3.84 16.16 -14.86
C GLU A 54 2.52 15.58 -15.37
N GLY A 55 1.94 14.60 -14.67
CA GLY A 55 0.76 13.91 -15.16
C GLY A 55 0.26 12.80 -14.23
N TYR A 56 -0.93 12.32 -14.55
CA TYR A 56 -1.57 11.21 -13.84
C TYR A 56 -2.06 10.17 -14.84
N LYS A 57 -1.69 8.91 -14.61
CA LYS A 57 -2.25 7.76 -15.31
C LYS A 57 -3.13 6.97 -14.36
N GLY A 58 -4.43 6.96 -14.65
CA GLY A 58 -5.40 6.20 -13.89
C GLY A 58 -5.26 4.68 -14.07
N ILE A 59 -6.07 3.95 -13.32
CA ILE A 59 -6.20 2.51 -13.47
C ILE A 59 -6.81 2.16 -14.83
N ASP A 60 -6.52 0.94 -15.31
CA ASP A 60 -7.25 0.33 -16.41
C ASP A 60 -8.66 -0.06 -15.93
N GLN A 61 -9.67 0.70 -16.34
CA GLN A 61 -11.05 0.51 -15.94
C GLN A 61 -11.64 -0.82 -16.44
N GLU A 62 -11.24 -1.27 -17.62
CA GLU A 62 -11.75 -2.51 -18.21
C GLU A 62 -11.15 -3.73 -17.50
N LYS A 63 -9.84 -3.70 -17.23
CA LYS A 63 -9.19 -4.70 -16.38
C LYS A 63 -9.79 -4.71 -14.97
N PHE A 64 -10.03 -3.53 -14.38
CA PHE A 64 -10.65 -3.42 -13.07
C PHE A 64 -12.05 -4.07 -13.04
N LYS A 65 -12.92 -3.77 -14.01
CA LYS A 65 -14.26 -4.40 -14.10
C LYS A 65 -14.18 -5.93 -14.18
N LYS A 66 -13.26 -6.46 -15.01
CA LYS A 66 -13.06 -7.91 -15.18
C LYS A 66 -12.60 -8.59 -13.90
N GLU A 67 -11.73 -7.95 -13.13
CA GLU A 67 -11.12 -8.56 -11.93
C GLU A 67 -11.84 -8.23 -10.62
N LYS A 68 -12.74 -7.23 -10.63
CA LYS A 68 -13.43 -6.70 -9.43
C LYS A 68 -14.06 -7.78 -8.57
N GLU A 69 -14.86 -8.67 -9.17
CA GLU A 69 -15.56 -9.71 -8.40
C GLU A 69 -14.60 -10.73 -7.80
N LYS A 70 -13.55 -11.13 -8.53
CA LYS A 70 -12.50 -12.01 -8.01
C LYS A 70 -11.84 -11.41 -6.76
N TYR A 71 -11.49 -10.12 -6.80
CA TYR A 71 -10.91 -9.45 -5.63
C TYR A 71 -11.93 -9.30 -4.49
N ARG A 72 -13.18 -8.97 -4.80
CA ARG A 72 -14.27 -8.89 -3.81
C ARG A 72 -14.42 -10.20 -3.04
N PHE A 73 -14.51 -11.34 -3.73
CA PHE A 73 -14.62 -12.65 -3.08
C PHE A 73 -13.38 -13.00 -2.27
N SER A 74 -12.19 -12.65 -2.76
CA SER A 74 -10.93 -12.92 -2.05
C SER A 74 -10.83 -12.11 -0.76
N LEU A 75 -11.23 -10.84 -0.78
CA LEU A 75 -11.29 -9.98 0.40
C LEU A 75 -12.38 -10.41 1.39
N LEU A 76 -13.54 -10.86 0.90
CA LEU A 76 -14.61 -11.38 1.75
C LEU A 76 -14.14 -12.62 2.53
N ARG A 77 -13.53 -13.60 1.84
CA ARG A 77 -12.97 -14.79 2.48
C ARG A 77 -11.88 -14.45 3.50
N LEU A 78 -11.02 -13.50 3.18
CA LEU A 78 -9.98 -13.03 4.11
C LEU A 78 -10.61 -12.49 5.39
N LYS A 79 -11.62 -11.61 5.27
CA LYS A 79 -12.33 -11.04 6.43
C LYS A 79 -13.03 -12.11 7.27
N GLN A 80 -13.74 -13.04 6.64
CA GLN A 80 -14.41 -14.15 7.33
C GLN A 80 -13.41 -15.01 8.11
N ARG A 81 -12.30 -15.38 7.49
CA ARG A 81 -11.23 -16.15 8.14
C ARG A 81 -10.64 -15.39 9.33
N THR A 82 -10.33 -14.10 9.16
CA THR A 82 -9.79 -13.27 10.25
C THR A 82 -10.77 -13.15 11.41
N ALA A 83 -12.06 -12.92 11.13
CA ALA A 83 -13.09 -12.84 12.18
C ALA A 83 -13.23 -14.17 12.94
N PHE A 84 -13.28 -15.30 12.22
CA PHE A 84 -13.38 -16.63 12.83
C PHE A 84 -12.14 -16.96 13.67
N GLN A 85 -10.94 -16.67 13.18
CA GLN A 85 -9.70 -16.89 13.92
C GLN A 85 -9.67 -16.07 15.21
N ASN A 86 -10.00 -14.77 15.12
CA ASN A 86 -10.05 -13.89 16.28
C ASN A 86 -11.07 -14.38 17.32
N TRP A 87 -12.22 -14.90 16.87
CA TRP A 87 -13.23 -15.49 17.74
C TRP A 87 -12.73 -16.77 18.43
N LEU A 88 -12.11 -17.69 17.69
CA LEU A 88 -11.51 -18.90 18.26
C LEU A 88 -10.40 -18.58 19.27
N ASP A 89 -9.54 -17.62 18.96
CA ASP A 89 -8.45 -17.21 19.85
C ASP A 89 -9.00 -16.60 21.15
N ALA A 90 -10.08 -15.82 21.06
CA ALA A 90 -10.77 -15.29 22.23
C ALA A 90 -11.41 -16.38 23.09
N LEU A 91 -12.02 -17.41 22.48
CA LEU A 91 -12.58 -18.54 23.20
C LEU A 91 -11.50 -19.36 23.91
N ARG A 92 -10.41 -19.69 23.21
CA ARG A 92 -9.27 -20.42 23.79
C ARG A 92 -8.68 -19.71 25.00
N LYS A 93 -8.52 -18.38 24.93
CA LYS A 93 -8.01 -17.57 26.06
C LYS A 93 -8.92 -17.57 27.28
N LYS A 94 -10.22 -17.82 27.10
CA LYS A 94 -11.22 -17.84 28.18
C LYS A 94 -11.51 -19.24 28.70
N ALA A 95 -11.04 -20.28 28.02
CA ALA A 95 -11.28 -21.66 28.41
C ALA A 95 -10.13 -22.16 29.28
N GLU A 96 -10.47 -22.90 30.34
CA GLU A 96 -9.51 -23.77 31.01
C GLU A 96 -9.36 -25.03 30.16
N VAL A 97 -8.21 -25.16 29.50
CA VAL A 97 -7.91 -26.30 28.61
C VAL A 97 -6.75 -27.08 29.20
N GLU A 98 -7.03 -28.29 29.70
CA GLU A 98 -6.00 -29.25 30.09
C GLU A 98 -5.68 -30.18 28.92
N ILE A 99 -4.39 -30.26 28.54
CA ILE A 99 -3.91 -31.20 27.53
C ILE A 99 -3.28 -32.38 28.26
N VAL A 100 -4.00 -33.50 28.35
CA VAL A 100 -3.47 -34.77 28.87
C VAL A 100 -2.71 -35.48 27.74
N ALA A 101 -1.39 -35.63 27.89
CA ALA A 101 -0.58 -36.43 26.98
C ALA A 101 -0.93 -37.93 27.14
N PRO A 102 -0.93 -38.73 26.05
CA PRO A 102 -1.13 -40.16 26.19
C PRO A 102 0.03 -40.77 26.98
N VAL A 103 -0.30 -41.64 27.94
CA VAL A 103 0.67 -42.46 28.69
C VAL A 103 1.38 -43.36 27.68
N SER A 104 2.72 -43.29 27.66
CA SER A 104 3.60 -44.08 26.79
C SER A 104 3.56 -45.57 27.10
#